data_AF-A0A1D2JC81-F1
#
_entry.id   AF-A0A1D2JC81-F1
#
_cell.length_a   1.000
_cell.length_b   1.000
_cell.length_c   1.000
_cell.angle_alpha   90.00
_cell.angle_beta   90.00
_cell.angle_gamma   90.00
#
_symmetry.space_group_name_H-M   'P 1'
#
loop_
_entity.id
_entity.type
_entity.pdbx_description
1 polymer ?
#
loop_
_entity_poly.entity_id
_entity_poly.type
_entity_poly.pdbx_seq_one_letter_code
_entity_poly.pdbx_strand_id
1 'polypeptide(L)'
;MVVGIDDTHPSPGSASNTPSIAGVVAFMNSQVAQWPADLRIQTSCQEMVSVLDDLLKTRLILWAKHHQQNFPENILVYPRIPIIIVVKRYNARFFLSELGDADHSFNPRNGTVVDRGVTDVRNWDFFLESHTALQGTARPGHYYIVNNDEVKSTAAASAMSRVELTLVDMSQMPSNPDA
;
A
#
# COMPACT_ATOMS: atom_id res chain seq x y z
N MET A 1 -11.34 -7.13 -3.51
CA MET A 1 -11.03 -6.74 -2.12
C MET A 1 -9.57 -6.31 -2.02
N VAL A 2 -9.27 -5.04 -1.72
CA VAL A 2 -7.91 -4.61 -1.34
C VAL A 2 -7.75 -4.71 0.18
N VAL A 3 -6.55 -5.02 0.63
CA VAL A 3 -6.20 -5.24 2.03
C VAL A 3 -4.96 -4.41 2.37
N GLY A 4 -5.02 -3.69 3.50
CA GLY A 4 -3.86 -3.06 4.12
C GLY A 4 -3.38 -3.91 5.29
N ILE A 5 -2.07 -4.07 5.42
CA ILE A 5 -1.40 -4.81 6.50
C ILE A 5 -0.32 -3.88 7.07
N ASP A 6 -0.22 -3.80 8.39
CA ASP A 6 0.81 -3.04 9.11
C ASP A 6 1.18 -3.79 10.40
N ASP A 7 2.43 -3.66 10.86
CA ASP A 7 2.84 -4.13 12.19
C ASP A 7 3.49 -2.99 12.97
N THR A 8 3.04 -2.79 14.20
CA THR A 8 3.59 -1.78 15.10
C THR A 8 4.41 -2.44 16.20
N HIS A 9 5.72 -2.16 16.19
CA HIS A 9 6.65 -2.57 17.23
C HIS A 9 6.64 -1.62 18.44
N PRO A 10 7.07 -2.08 19.63
CA PRO A 10 7.29 -1.21 20.78
C PRO A 10 8.37 -0.14 20.54
N SER A 11 8.22 1.02 21.19
CA SER A 11 9.21 2.09 21.14
C SER A 11 10.50 1.73 21.89
N PRO A 12 11.65 2.32 21.55
CA PRO A 12 12.86 2.23 22.36
C PRO A 12 12.59 2.64 23.82
N GLY A 13 12.95 1.78 24.77
CA GLY A 13 12.69 1.97 26.20
C GLY A 13 11.38 1.35 26.73
N SER A 14 10.56 0.72 25.88
CA SER A 14 9.44 -0.13 26.34
C SER A 14 9.92 -1.34 27.15
N ALA A 15 9.02 -1.94 27.95
CA ALA A 15 9.34 -3.14 28.73
C ALA A 15 9.73 -4.32 27.82
N SER A 16 10.65 -5.17 28.26
CA SER A 16 11.25 -6.24 27.45
C SER A 16 10.29 -7.31 26.95
N ASN A 17 9.08 -7.40 27.53
CA ASN A 17 8.00 -8.30 27.13
C ASN A 17 6.87 -7.59 26.36
N THR A 18 7.02 -6.31 26.00
CA THR A 18 6.01 -5.58 25.23
C THR A 18 5.89 -6.22 23.84
N PRO A 19 4.72 -6.74 23.43
CA PRO A 19 4.56 -7.40 22.15
C PRO A 19 4.45 -6.41 20.99
N SER A 20 4.60 -6.90 19.76
CA SER A 20 4.18 -6.16 18.56
C SER A 20 2.70 -6.38 18.27
N ILE A 21 2.07 -5.46 17.54
CA ILE A 21 0.65 -5.53 17.16
C ILE A 21 0.53 -5.47 15.64
N ALA A 22 0.08 -6.57 15.05
CA ALA A 22 -0.23 -6.68 13.64
C ALA A 22 -1.69 -6.28 13.40
N GLY A 23 -1.92 -5.42 12.40
CA GLY A 23 -3.24 -4.96 11.99
C GLY A 23 -3.55 -5.27 10.53
N VAL A 24 -4.80 -5.63 10.26
CA VAL A 24 -5.30 -5.85 8.90
C VAL A 24 -6.61 -5.13 8.69
N VAL A 25 -6.67 -4.31 7.63
CA VAL A 25 -7.88 -3.66 7.13
C VAL A 25 -8.22 -4.16 5.74
N ALA A 26 -9.51 -4.25 5.39
CA ALA A 26 -9.92 -4.57 4.03
C ALA A 26 -11.19 -3.82 3.67
N PHE A 27 -11.32 -3.35 2.43
CA PHE A 27 -12.60 -2.80 1.99
C PHE A 27 -13.62 -3.91 1.75
N MET A 28 -14.88 -3.64 2.09
CA MET A 28 -15.93 -4.66 2.01
C MET A 28 -16.80 -4.60 0.76
N ASN A 29 -16.75 -3.53 -0.04
CA ASN A 29 -17.62 -3.34 -1.21
C ASN A 29 -16.95 -2.47 -2.29
N SER A 30 -17.63 -2.26 -3.40
CA SER A 30 -17.16 -1.45 -4.55
C SER A 30 -17.07 0.06 -4.28
N GLN A 31 -17.60 0.57 -3.15
CA GLN A 31 -17.52 1.99 -2.82
C GLN A 31 -16.18 2.38 -2.17
N VAL A 32 -15.37 1.41 -1.73
CA VAL A 32 -14.02 1.60 -1.15
C VAL A 32 -13.98 2.54 0.08
N ALA A 33 -15.14 2.93 0.62
CA ALA A 33 -15.27 3.92 1.70
C ALA A 33 -15.18 3.33 3.12
N GLN A 34 -15.38 2.02 3.28
CA GLN A 34 -15.42 1.36 4.60
C GLN A 34 -14.35 0.26 4.70
N TRP A 35 -13.47 0.40 5.70
CA TRP A 35 -12.29 -0.45 5.93
C TRP A 35 -12.27 -1.01 7.36
N PRO A 36 -13.14 -1.99 7.70
CA PRO A 36 -13.10 -2.64 9.00
C PRO A 36 -11.74 -3.31 9.26
N ALA A 37 -11.26 -3.16 10.50
CA ALA A 37 -9.99 -3.70 10.97
C ALA A 37 -10.12 -5.06 11.69
N ASP A 38 -9.00 -5.76 11.84
CA ASP A 38 -8.74 -6.80 12.83
C ASP A 38 -7.31 -6.60 13.37
N LEU A 39 -7.07 -7.03 14.61
CA LEU A 39 -5.81 -6.82 15.32
C LEU A 39 -5.37 -8.12 15.99
N ARG A 40 -4.07 -8.42 15.94
CA ARG A 40 -3.47 -9.54 16.65
C ARG A 40 -2.17 -9.12 17.33
N ILE A 41 -1.96 -9.66 18.52
CA ILE A 41 -0.73 -9.53 19.29
C ILE A 41 0.25 -10.61 18.79
N GLN A 42 1.51 -10.25 18.60
CA GLN A 42 2.57 -11.20 18.23
C GLN A 42 3.89 -10.93 18.97
N THR A 43 4.89 -11.77 18.72
CA THR A 43 6.24 -11.63 19.29
C THR A 43 6.80 -10.22 19.08
N SER A 44 7.49 -9.70 20.10
CA SER A 44 8.13 -8.38 20.04
C SER A 44 9.13 -8.28 18.89
N CYS A 45 9.10 -7.16 18.16
CA CYS A 45 10.01 -6.84 17.05
C CYS A 45 10.04 -7.87 15.91
N GLN A 46 8.91 -8.54 15.65
CA GLN A 46 8.78 -9.53 14.57
C GLN A 46 8.05 -8.95 13.35
N GLU A 47 8.79 -8.40 12.39
CA GLU A 47 8.27 -7.84 11.12
C GLU A 47 7.31 -8.80 10.38
N MET A 48 7.61 -10.10 10.39
CA MET A 48 6.76 -11.09 9.73
C MET A 48 5.51 -11.39 10.56
N VAL A 49 4.34 -10.91 10.09
CA VAL A 49 3.02 -11.20 10.69
C VAL A 49 2.74 -12.71 10.67
N SER A 50 2.97 -13.35 11.81
CA SER A 50 2.88 -14.83 11.94
C SER A 50 1.46 -15.39 11.81
N VAL A 51 0.45 -14.59 12.14
CA VAL A 51 -0.99 -14.95 12.16
C VAL A 51 -1.75 -14.30 11.00
N LEU A 52 -1.04 -14.03 9.90
CA LEU A 52 -1.61 -13.37 8.71
C LEU A 52 -2.76 -14.17 8.08
N ASP A 53 -2.67 -15.49 8.09
CA ASP A 53 -3.71 -16.36 7.54
C ASP A 53 -5.04 -16.21 8.30
N ASP A 54 -5.01 -16.16 9.63
CA ASP A 54 -6.19 -15.92 10.46
C ASP A 54 -6.76 -14.51 10.26
N LEU A 55 -5.90 -13.48 10.21
CA LEU A 55 -6.31 -12.10 9.93
C LEU A 55 -7.01 -11.99 8.56
N LEU A 56 -6.47 -12.65 7.53
CA LEU A 56 -7.07 -12.68 6.19
C LEU A 56 -8.38 -13.48 6.17
N LYS A 57 -8.46 -14.62 6.87
CA LYS A 57 -9.71 -15.38 7.03
C LYS A 57 -10.82 -14.49 7.61
N THR A 58 -10.53 -13.64 8.61
CA THR A 58 -11.58 -12.77 9.16
C THR A 58 -12.09 -11.75 8.15
N ARG A 59 -11.23 -11.20 7.28
CA ARG A 59 -11.65 -10.30 6.19
C ARG A 59 -12.47 -11.03 5.13
N LEU A 60 -12.09 -12.24 4.74
CA LEU A 60 -12.82 -13.05 3.76
C LEU A 60 -14.20 -13.49 4.26
N ILE A 61 -14.30 -13.91 5.52
CA ILE A 61 -15.58 -14.24 6.17
C ILE A 61 -16.48 -13.00 6.24
N LEU A 62 -15.91 -11.83 6.56
CA LEU A 62 -16.66 -10.58 6.56
C LEU A 62 -17.15 -10.22 5.15
N TRP A 63 -16.33 -10.43 4.11
CA TRP A 63 -16.74 -10.18 2.72
C TRP A 63 -17.92 -11.06 2.31
N ALA A 64 -17.80 -12.37 2.55
CA ALA A 64 -18.83 -13.35 2.21
C ALA A 64 -20.18 -13.01 2.86
N LYS A 65 -20.19 -12.52 4.11
CA LYS A 65 -21.41 -12.03 4.79
C LYS A 65 -22.10 -10.88 4.04
N HIS A 66 -21.34 -9.97 3.44
CA HIS A 66 -21.89 -8.87 2.64
C HIS A 66 -22.20 -9.24 1.18
N HIS A 67 -21.70 -10.39 0.68
CA HIS A 67 -21.78 -10.80 -0.73
C HIS A 67 -22.54 -12.12 -0.94
N GLN A 68 -23.60 -12.37 -0.15
CA GLN A 68 -24.47 -13.55 -0.30
C GLN A 68 -23.70 -14.89 -0.19
N GLN A 69 -22.73 -14.96 0.72
CA GLN A 69 -21.77 -16.07 0.89
C GLN A 69 -20.79 -16.29 -0.27
N ASN A 70 -20.75 -15.41 -1.28
CA ASN A 70 -19.73 -15.43 -2.31
C ASN A 70 -18.44 -14.78 -1.82
N PHE A 71 -17.31 -15.44 -2.07
CA PHE A 71 -15.99 -14.86 -1.86
C PHE A 71 -15.65 -13.87 -2.99
N PRO A 72 -14.75 -12.91 -2.76
CA PRO A 72 -14.33 -11.98 -3.81
C PRO A 72 -13.62 -12.74 -4.94
N GLU A 73 -14.08 -12.58 -6.19
CA GLU A 73 -13.43 -13.14 -7.39
C GLU A 73 -11.96 -12.71 -7.50
N ASN A 74 -11.68 -11.47 -7.09
CA ASN A 74 -10.35 -10.89 -7.03
C ASN A 74 -10.10 -10.31 -5.64
N ILE A 75 -9.25 -10.98 -4.87
CA ILE A 75 -8.57 -10.38 -3.71
C ILE A 75 -7.27 -9.78 -4.25
N LEU A 76 -6.94 -8.58 -3.84
CA LEU A 76 -5.58 -8.06 -3.91
C LEU A 76 -4.77 -8.67 -2.73
N VAL A 77 -4.79 -10.02 -2.55
CA VAL A 77 -4.04 -10.85 -1.55
C VAL A 77 -3.86 -12.34 -1.96
N TYR A 78 -2.71 -12.98 -1.63
CA TYR A 78 -2.21 -14.26 -2.20
C TYR A 78 -3.27 -15.36 -2.17
N PRO A 79 -3.47 -16.13 -3.27
CA PRO A 79 -2.56 -16.54 -4.36
C PRO A 79 -2.40 -15.56 -5.54
N ARG A 80 -3.00 -14.37 -5.41
CA ARG A 80 -2.46 -13.08 -5.90
C ARG A 80 -2.66 -11.96 -4.86
N ILE A 81 -1.66 -11.60 -4.03
CA ILE A 81 -1.39 -10.16 -3.92
C ILE A 81 -0.45 -9.96 -5.11
N PRO A 82 -0.63 -8.99 -6.01
CA PRO A 82 0.52 -8.14 -6.33
C PRO A 82 1.03 -7.61 -4.99
N ILE A 83 2.05 -8.24 -4.38
CA ILE A 83 2.52 -7.86 -3.03
C ILE A 83 3.18 -6.51 -3.13
N ILE A 84 2.39 -5.47 -2.92
CA ILE A 84 2.81 -4.08 -2.97
C ILE A 84 3.28 -3.70 -1.56
N ILE A 85 4.59 -3.80 -1.35
CA ILE A 85 5.23 -3.31 -0.12
C ILE A 85 5.43 -1.80 -0.29
N VAL A 86 4.81 -1.01 0.59
CA VAL A 86 4.91 0.46 0.56
C VAL A 86 5.85 0.94 1.67
N VAL A 87 7.08 1.30 1.30
CA VAL A 87 8.03 1.90 2.23
C VAL A 87 7.85 3.41 2.22
N LYS A 88 7.55 4.01 3.39
CA LYS A 88 7.41 5.48 3.56
C LYS A 88 8.54 6.12 4.38
N ARG A 89 9.46 5.32 4.93
CA ARG A 89 10.57 5.76 5.80
C ARG A 89 11.94 5.44 5.19
N TYR A 90 12.29 6.18 4.14
CA TYR A 90 13.56 6.02 3.40
C TYR A 90 14.12 7.39 2.96
N ASN A 91 15.30 7.39 2.32
CA ASN A 91 16.12 8.59 2.13
C ASN A 91 16.00 9.27 0.75
N ALA A 92 15.46 8.61 -0.28
CA ALA A 92 15.38 9.23 -1.62
C ALA A 92 14.35 10.37 -1.65
N ARG A 93 14.71 11.44 -2.37
CA ARG A 93 13.92 12.65 -2.59
C ARG A 93 14.04 13.01 -4.06
N PHE A 94 12.97 13.54 -4.64
CA PHE A 94 12.98 14.01 -6.02
C PHE A 94 12.93 15.54 -6.05
N PHE A 95 13.73 16.09 -6.94
CA PHE A 95 13.82 17.52 -7.21
C PHE A 95 13.56 17.74 -8.70
N LEU A 96 13.02 18.91 -9.02
CA LEU A 96 12.57 19.24 -10.36
C LEU A 96 13.74 19.78 -11.18
N SER A 97 13.77 19.43 -12.48
CA SER A 97 14.71 20.03 -13.42
C SER A 97 14.35 21.49 -13.73
N GLU A 98 13.05 21.83 -13.68
CA GLU A 98 12.52 23.18 -13.93
C GLU A 98 11.57 23.62 -12.82
N LEU A 99 11.70 24.86 -12.36
CA LEU A 99 10.88 25.41 -11.28
C LEU A 99 9.39 25.60 -11.68
N GLY A 100 9.08 25.62 -12.97
CA GLY A 100 7.70 25.75 -13.48
C GLY A 100 6.81 24.54 -13.19
N ASP A 101 7.42 23.37 -12.95
CA ASP A 101 6.71 22.12 -12.66
C ASP A 101 6.44 21.90 -11.16
N ALA A 102 6.84 22.85 -10.32
CA ALA A 102 6.68 22.76 -8.88
C ALA A 102 5.21 22.82 -8.41
N ASP A 103 4.99 22.27 -7.21
CA ASP A 103 3.90 22.67 -6.33
C ASP A 103 4.23 23.96 -5.55
N HIS A 104 3.32 24.38 -4.66
CA HIS A 104 3.49 25.59 -3.85
C HIS A 104 4.62 25.52 -2.80
N SER A 105 5.16 24.32 -2.55
CA SER A 105 6.21 24.02 -1.58
C SER A 105 7.55 23.68 -2.23
N PHE A 106 7.69 23.90 -3.54
CA PHE A 106 8.86 23.56 -4.35
C PHE A 106 9.16 22.05 -4.44
N ASN A 107 8.13 21.21 -4.28
CA ASN A 107 8.19 19.76 -4.46
C ASN A 107 7.56 19.34 -5.81
N PRO A 108 7.81 18.10 -6.27
CA PRO A 108 7.03 17.50 -7.34
C PRO A 108 5.54 17.48 -7.03
N ARG A 109 4.70 17.66 -8.05
CA ARG A 109 3.24 17.67 -7.89
C ARG A 109 2.70 16.30 -7.44
N ASN A 110 1.58 16.31 -6.73
CA ASN A 110 0.85 15.09 -6.40
C ASN A 110 0.50 14.30 -7.67
N GLY A 111 0.64 12.98 -7.62
CA GLY A 111 0.54 12.09 -8.77
C GLY A 111 1.85 11.90 -9.55
N THR A 112 2.96 12.55 -9.18
CA THR A 112 4.27 12.29 -9.81
C THR A 112 4.71 10.85 -9.56
N VAL A 113 4.99 10.11 -10.64
CA VAL A 113 5.54 8.74 -10.60
C VAL A 113 6.98 8.74 -11.11
N VAL A 114 7.86 7.96 -10.46
CA VAL A 114 9.22 7.68 -10.92
C VAL A 114 9.42 6.17 -10.98
N ASP A 115 9.38 5.60 -12.20
CA ASP A 115 9.51 4.17 -12.51
C ASP A 115 10.90 3.79 -13.04
N ARG A 116 11.79 4.77 -13.27
CA ARG A 116 13.04 4.60 -14.04
C ARG A 116 14.26 5.26 -13.39
N GLY A 117 15.44 4.74 -13.75
CA GLY A 117 16.75 5.35 -13.50
C GLY A 117 17.28 5.19 -12.08
N VAL A 118 16.40 5.24 -11.08
CA VAL A 118 16.73 5.05 -9.65
C VAL A 118 16.02 3.84 -9.00
N THR A 119 15.22 3.13 -9.79
CA THR A 119 14.52 1.88 -9.43
C THR A 119 15.45 0.66 -9.57
N ASP A 120 15.04 -0.49 -9.06
CA ASP A 120 15.77 -1.75 -9.19
C ASP A 120 15.82 -2.20 -10.66
N VAL A 121 16.91 -2.86 -11.05
CA VAL A 121 17.15 -3.32 -12.43
C VAL A 121 16.40 -4.63 -12.74
N ARG A 122 15.99 -5.38 -11.71
CA ARG A 122 15.44 -6.74 -11.81
C ARG A 122 14.08 -6.90 -11.12
N ASN A 123 13.85 -6.17 -10.05
CA ASN A 123 12.55 -6.12 -9.39
C ASN A 123 11.68 -5.03 -10.02
N TRP A 124 10.36 -5.12 -9.87
CA TRP A 124 9.47 -4.01 -10.24
C TRP A 124 9.21 -3.16 -8.99
N ASP A 125 9.72 -1.94 -9.01
CA ASP A 125 9.45 -0.92 -8.03
C ASP A 125 9.24 0.44 -8.71
N PHE A 126 8.53 1.33 -8.01
CA PHE A 126 8.34 2.71 -8.44
C PHE A 126 8.13 3.61 -7.22
N PHE A 127 8.37 4.90 -7.41
CA PHE A 127 8.03 5.93 -6.43
C PHE A 127 6.76 6.66 -6.88
N LEU A 128 5.84 6.93 -5.96
CA LEU A 128 4.66 7.75 -6.21
C LEU A 128 4.54 8.82 -5.12
N GLU A 129 4.53 10.09 -5.55
CA GLU A 129 4.22 11.21 -4.68
C GLU A 129 2.70 11.39 -4.59
N SER A 130 2.08 10.69 -3.64
CA SER A 130 0.61 10.62 -3.51
C SER A 130 -0.04 11.92 -3.01
N HIS A 131 0.74 12.84 -2.44
CA HIS A 131 0.22 14.00 -1.70
C HIS A 131 1.07 15.25 -1.90
N THR A 132 0.45 16.43 -1.76
CA THR A 132 1.17 17.70 -1.73
C THR A 132 1.83 17.88 -0.37
N ALA A 133 3.14 18.11 -0.32
CA ALA A 133 3.86 18.28 0.93
C ALA A 133 3.64 19.70 1.49
N LEU A 134 2.87 19.81 2.57
CA LEU A 134 2.54 21.09 3.22
C LEU A 134 3.77 21.80 3.84
N GLN A 135 4.83 21.04 4.16
CA GLN A 135 6.05 21.61 4.73
C GLN A 135 7.28 20.71 4.44
N GLY A 136 8.39 21.34 4.05
CA GLY A 136 9.66 20.68 3.80
C GLY A 136 9.69 19.89 2.49
N THR A 137 10.68 19.00 2.36
CA THR A 137 10.81 18.15 1.16
C THR A 137 9.91 16.94 1.25
N ALA A 138 9.12 16.72 0.20
CA ALA A 138 8.20 15.60 0.07
C ALA A 138 8.90 14.24 0.17
N ARG A 139 8.17 13.24 0.62
CA ARG A 139 8.63 11.85 0.73
C ARG A 139 7.61 10.99 -0.02
N PRO A 140 7.95 10.51 -1.23
CA PRO A 140 7.07 9.63 -1.98
C PRO A 140 6.80 8.35 -1.19
N GLY A 141 5.78 7.58 -1.55
CA GLY A 141 5.78 6.15 -1.24
C GLY A 141 6.74 5.44 -2.20
N HIS A 142 7.57 4.53 -1.69
CA HIS A 142 8.33 3.58 -2.52
C HIS A 142 7.59 2.25 -2.54
N TYR A 143 7.13 1.84 -3.71
CA TYR A 143 6.26 0.68 -3.91
C TYR A 143 7.08 -0.43 -4.57
N TYR A 144 7.28 -1.55 -3.88
CA TYR A 144 7.89 -2.77 -4.44
C TYR A 144 6.82 -3.81 -4.73
N ILE A 145 6.88 -4.46 -5.90
CA ILE A 145 5.95 -5.52 -6.30
C ILE A 145 6.69 -6.87 -6.25
N VAL A 146 6.52 -7.59 -5.13
CA VAL A 146 7.35 -8.77 -4.81
C VAL A 146 6.86 -10.06 -5.44
N ASN A 147 5.57 -10.16 -5.82
CA ASN A 147 5.04 -11.33 -6.49
C ASN A 147 4.03 -10.93 -7.57
N ASN A 148 4.32 -11.28 -8.83
CA ASN A 148 3.44 -11.01 -9.97
C ASN A 148 3.60 -12.08 -11.06
N ASP A 149 2.85 -13.18 -10.93
CA ASP A 149 2.87 -14.27 -11.91
C ASP A 149 2.24 -13.90 -13.27
N GLU A 150 1.49 -12.79 -13.40
CA GLU A 150 0.95 -12.34 -14.71
C GLU A 150 2.04 -11.82 -15.65
N VAL A 151 3.14 -11.30 -15.10
CA VAL A 151 4.28 -10.72 -15.84
C VAL A 151 5.12 -11.77 -16.59
N LYS A 152 4.90 -13.07 -16.32
CA LYS A 152 5.52 -14.17 -17.07
C LYS A 152 4.91 -14.40 -18.46
N SER A 153 3.93 -13.58 -18.86
CA SER A 153 3.32 -13.59 -20.20
C SER A 153 3.40 -12.22 -20.87
N THR A 154 3.34 -12.19 -22.21
CA THR A 154 3.57 -11.00 -23.06
C THR A 154 2.57 -9.85 -22.86
N ALA A 155 1.58 -9.99 -21.99
CA ALA A 155 0.60 -8.96 -21.62
C ALA A 155 1.09 -8.00 -20.51
N ALA A 156 2.27 -8.24 -19.93
CA ALA A 156 2.80 -7.60 -18.73
C ALA A 156 2.58 -6.07 -18.64
N ALA A 157 2.90 -5.31 -19.70
CA ALA A 157 2.84 -3.84 -19.66
C ALA A 157 1.42 -3.29 -19.35
N SER A 158 0.37 -3.92 -19.89
CA SER A 158 -1.01 -3.45 -19.71
C SER A 158 -1.57 -3.73 -18.32
N ALA A 159 -1.25 -4.90 -17.74
CA ALA A 159 -1.63 -5.23 -16.37
C ALA A 159 -0.92 -4.33 -15.33
N MET A 160 0.31 -3.91 -15.64
CA MET A 160 1.17 -3.14 -14.76
C MET A 160 0.78 -1.67 -14.67
N SER A 161 0.52 -1.01 -15.81
CA SER A 161 -0.05 0.34 -15.80
C SER A 161 -1.38 0.40 -15.04
N ARG A 162 -2.18 -0.69 -15.01
CA ARG A 162 -3.40 -0.74 -14.20
C ARG A 162 -3.15 -0.74 -12.69
N VAL A 163 -2.04 -1.29 -12.20
CA VAL A 163 -1.70 -1.25 -10.76
C VAL A 163 -1.28 0.16 -10.36
N GLU A 164 -0.39 0.78 -11.15
CA GLU A 164 0.06 2.16 -10.94
C GLU A 164 -1.13 3.14 -11.03
N LEU A 165 -1.96 3.03 -12.07
CA LEU A 165 -3.19 3.82 -12.22
C LEU A 165 -4.15 3.60 -11.05
N THR A 166 -4.40 2.36 -10.61
CA THR A 166 -5.29 2.10 -9.47
C THR A 166 -4.78 2.75 -8.18
N LEU A 167 -3.45 2.75 -7.95
CA LEU A 167 -2.86 3.39 -6.78
C LEU A 167 -2.86 4.92 -6.88
N VAL A 168 -2.66 5.48 -8.08
CA VAL A 168 -2.84 6.91 -8.35
C VAL A 168 -4.29 7.31 -8.11
N ASP A 169 -5.26 6.62 -8.71
CA ASP A 169 -6.69 6.88 -8.55
C ASP A 169 -7.11 6.78 -7.07
N MET A 170 -6.67 5.74 -6.34
CA MET A 170 -6.91 5.60 -4.90
C MET A 170 -6.27 6.74 -4.08
N SER A 171 -5.12 7.28 -4.51
CA SER A 171 -4.48 8.43 -3.84
C SER A 171 -5.18 9.77 -4.09
N GLN A 172 -5.91 9.89 -5.21
CA GLN A 172 -6.61 11.12 -5.60
C GLN A 172 -8.13 11.04 -5.37
N MET A 173 -8.64 10.00 -4.69
CA MET A 173 -10.05 9.93 -4.30
C MET A 173 -10.39 11.10 -3.37
N PRO A 174 -11.48 11.85 -3.63
CA PRO A 174 -11.88 12.95 -2.75
C PRO A 174 -12.24 12.41 -1.36
N SER A 175 -11.76 13.08 -0.32
CA SER A 175 -12.24 12.86 1.04
C SER A 175 -13.76 13.08 1.09
N ASN A 176 -14.49 12.15 1.72
CA ASN A 176 -15.94 12.26 1.85
C ASN A 176 -16.31 13.63 2.46
N PRO A 177 -17.11 14.48 1.78
CA PRO A 177 -17.50 15.78 2.32
C PRO A 177 -18.43 15.69 3.55
N ASP A 178 -19.01 14.52 3.81
CA ASP A 178 -19.92 14.24 4.93
C ASP A 178 -19.26 13.44 6.09
N ALA A 179 -17.93 13.55 6.27
CA ALA A 179 -17.15 12.86 7.32
C ALA A 179 -16.59 13.80 8.40
#